data_AF-A0A7S0RUP5-F1
#
_entry.id   AF-A0A7S0RUP5-F1
#
_cell.length_a   1.000
_cell.length_b   1.000
_cell.length_c   1.000
_cell.angle_alpha   90.00
_cell.angle_beta   90.00
_cell.angle_gamma   90.00
#
_symmetry.space_group_name_H-M   'P 1'
#
loop_
_entity.id
_entity.type
_entity.pdbx_description
1 polymer ?
#
loop_
_entity_poly.entity_id
_entity_poly.type
_entity_poly.pdbx_seq_one_letter_code
_entity_poly.pdbx_strand_id
1 'polypeptide(L)'
;VSEDVSNGPMSLYLQRVENSTYRPDSRQEEAIKLLQDLYERIEEDALKCRGGGLVSTDAVNDGGFMNLWAKLSGSKPPSESTHTCLRGLYMYGGVGAGKTMLMDLFVEAAPKSARVVRTHFHDFMLDVHKRLKAYETRTNPLDRVAEDIM
;
A
#
# COMPACT_ATOMS: atom_id res chain seq x y z
N VAL A 1 18.85 -19.47 15.82
CA VAL A 1 19.17 -19.25 14.40
C VAL A 1 17.94 -18.62 13.78
N SER A 2 17.85 -17.30 13.87
CA SER A 2 16.72 -16.51 13.38
C SER A 2 17.27 -15.70 12.23
N GLU A 3 17.24 -16.30 11.04
CA GLU A 3 17.72 -15.68 9.81
C GLU A 3 16.86 -14.47 9.47
N ASP A 4 17.54 -13.36 9.19
CA ASP A 4 16.96 -12.12 8.67
C ASP A 4 16.27 -12.40 7.33
N VAL A 5 14.95 -12.62 7.34
CA VAL A 5 14.16 -12.54 6.10
C VAL A 5 13.83 -11.06 5.83
N SER A 6 14.87 -10.27 5.54
CA SER A 6 14.74 -8.86 5.17
C SER A 6 14.81 -8.69 3.64
N ASN A 7 13.86 -9.28 2.91
CA ASN A 7 13.75 -9.10 1.44
C ASN A 7 12.28 -8.92 0.99
N GLY A 8 11.44 -8.30 1.83
CA GLY A 8 10.07 -7.90 1.48
C GLY A 8 9.08 -9.05 1.25
N PRO A 9 7.83 -8.73 0.83
CA PRO A 9 6.77 -9.70 0.63
C PRO A 9 7.08 -10.77 -0.43
N MET A 10 7.84 -10.45 -1.48
CA MET A 10 8.18 -11.45 -2.51
C MET A 10 9.03 -12.60 -1.94
N SER A 11 10.06 -12.28 -1.15
CA SER A 11 10.91 -13.30 -0.52
C SER A 11 10.11 -14.19 0.43
N LEU A 12 9.21 -13.59 1.22
CA LEU A 12 8.35 -14.32 2.15
C LEU A 12 7.34 -15.23 1.45
N TYR A 13 6.89 -14.86 0.25
CA TYR A 13 6.03 -15.71 -0.58
C TYR A 13 6.80 -16.91 -1.13
N LEU A 14 7.97 -16.68 -1.73
CA LEU A 14 8.81 -17.75 -2.29
C LEU A 14 9.22 -18.77 -1.22
N GLN A 15 9.58 -18.30 -0.03
CA GLN A 15 9.89 -19.16 1.11
C GLN A 15 8.71 -20.07 1.49
N ARG A 16 7.47 -19.56 1.44
CA ARG A 16 6.27 -20.35 1.75
C ARG A 16 5.90 -21.35 0.67
N VAL A 17 6.21 -21.04 -0.59
CA VAL A 17 6.07 -21.99 -1.70
C VAL A 17 7.10 -23.11 -1.55
N GLU A 18 8.35 -22.78 -1.23
CA GLU A 18 9.42 -23.76 -1.00
C GLU A 18 9.10 -24.68 0.18
N ASN A 19 8.63 -24.11 1.29
CA ASN A 19 8.19 -24.86 2.47
C ASN A 19 6.84 -25.59 2.28
N SER A 20 6.31 -25.66 1.06
CA SER A 20 5.06 -26.35 0.70
C SER A 20 3.82 -25.88 1.47
N THR A 21 3.88 -24.69 2.07
CA THR A 21 2.73 -24.07 2.76
C THR A 21 1.76 -23.48 1.74
N TYR A 22 2.29 -22.88 0.67
CA TYR A 22 1.52 -22.29 -0.42
C TYR A 22 1.64 -23.09 -1.70
N ARG A 23 0.56 -23.10 -2.49
CA ARG A 23 0.58 -23.64 -3.85
C ARG A 23 1.00 -22.53 -4.81
N PRO A 24 1.95 -22.76 -5.72
CA PRO A 24 2.33 -21.77 -6.71
C PRO A 24 1.15 -21.46 -7.64
N ASP A 25 0.90 -20.18 -7.87
CA ASP A 25 -0.18 -19.64 -8.70
C ASP A 25 0.33 -18.37 -9.39
N SER A 26 0.30 -18.35 -10.73
CA SER A 26 0.81 -17.25 -11.54
C SER A 26 0.13 -15.91 -11.23
N ARG A 27 -1.17 -15.91 -10.89
CA ARG A 27 -1.89 -14.67 -10.55
C ARG A 27 -1.48 -14.13 -9.19
N GLN A 28 -1.20 -15.01 -8.25
CA GLN A 28 -0.72 -14.62 -6.92
C GLN A 28 0.70 -14.05 -7.01
N GLU A 29 1.55 -14.66 -7.84
CA GLU A 29 2.89 -14.15 -8.13
C GLU A 29 2.87 -12.74 -8.73
N GLU A 30 1.98 -12.48 -9.69
CA GLU A 30 1.78 -11.12 -10.24
C GLU A 30 1.34 -10.12 -9.18
N ALA A 31 0.37 -10.49 -8.34
CA ALA A 31 -0.08 -9.64 -7.24
C ALA A 31 1.03 -9.36 -6.21
N ILE A 32 1.85 -10.37 -5.90
CA ILE A 32 2.99 -10.24 -4.98
C ILE A 32 4.06 -9.31 -5.56
N LYS A 33 4.32 -9.33 -6.88
CA LYS A 33 5.23 -8.36 -7.51
C LYS A 33 4.76 -6.92 -7.28
N LEU A 34 3.46 -6.66 -7.46
CA LEU A 34 2.90 -5.33 -7.19
C LEU A 34 3.02 -4.95 -5.71
N LEU A 35 2.80 -5.91 -4.80
CA LEU A 35 2.98 -5.69 -3.36
C LEU A 35 4.44 -5.44 -2.99
N GLN A 36 5.40 -6.13 -3.63
CA GLN A 36 6.82 -5.88 -3.47
C GLN A 36 7.20 -4.47 -3.94
N ASP A 37 6.72 -4.05 -5.10
CA ASP A 37 6.92 -2.68 -5.59
C ASP A 37 6.32 -1.63 -4.66
N LEU A 38 5.19 -1.94 -3.99
CA LEU A 38 4.61 -1.06 -2.97
C LEU A 38 5.47 -1.04 -1.70
N TYR A 39 5.96 -2.20 -1.24
CA TYR A 39 6.84 -2.31 -0.08
C TYR A 39 8.08 -1.43 -0.23
N GLU A 40 8.78 -1.53 -1.35
CA GLU A 40 9.99 -0.75 -1.62
C GLU A 40 9.70 0.76 -1.66
N ARG A 41 8.57 1.15 -2.27
CA ARG A 41 8.14 2.57 -2.28
C ARG A 41 7.81 3.08 -0.87
N ILE A 42 7.18 2.27 -0.03
CA ILE A 42 6.90 2.63 1.37
C ILE A 42 8.19 2.77 2.16
N GLU A 43 9.16 1.87 1.98
CA GLU A 43 10.47 2.00 2.62
C GLU A 43 11.22 3.26 2.16
N GLU A 44 11.27 3.51 0.85
CA GLU A 44 11.90 4.71 0.31
C GLU A 44 11.26 6.00 0.83
N ASP A 45 9.92 6.05 0.89
CA ASP A 45 9.20 7.20 1.41
C ASP A 45 9.41 7.36 2.91
N ALA A 46 9.40 6.28 3.69
CA ALA A 46 9.72 6.31 5.11
C ALA A 46 11.13 6.85 5.38
N LEU A 47 12.10 6.58 4.48
CA LEU A 47 13.44 7.15 4.55
C LEU A 47 13.46 8.65 4.19
N LYS A 48 12.69 9.08 3.19
CA LYS A 48 12.60 10.48 2.73
C LYS A 48 11.81 11.38 3.70
N CYS A 49 10.69 10.88 4.24
CA CYS A 49 9.75 11.62 5.09
C CYS A 49 10.16 11.69 6.57
N ARG A 50 11.29 11.08 6.96
CA ARG A 50 11.92 11.27 8.29
C ARG A 50 12.30 12.74 8.61
N GLY A 51 12.05 13.69 7.71
CA GLY A 51 12.32 15.12 7.88
C GLY A 51 11.17 16.10 7.57
N GLY A 52 9.94 15.69 7.26
CA GLY A 52 8.89 16.67 6.89
C GLY A 52 7.47 16.12 6.90
N GLY A 53 6.57 16.86 7.55
CA GLY A 53 5.15 16.53 7.72
C GLY A 53 4.30 16.61 6.46
N LEU A 54 3.01 16.29 6.65
CA LEU A 54 1.90 16.20 5.70
C LEU A 54 2.01 17.12 4.48
N VAL A 55 1.96 16.50 3.29
CA VAL A 55 1.86 17.19 2.00
C VAL A 55 0.39 17.21 1.56
N SER A 56 -0.14 18.41 1.32
CA SER A 56 -1.47 18.62 0.75
C SER A 56 -1.60 18.07 -0.67
N THR A 57 -2.77 17.55 -0.96
CA THR A 57 -3.17 16.99 -2.26
C THR A 57 -3.31 18.08 -3.32
N ASP A 58 -2.60 17.92 -4.44
CA ASP A 58 -2.98 18.53 -5.72
C ASP A 58 -2.92 17.47 -6.84
N ALA A 59 -3.95 17.52 -7.68
CA ALA A 59 -4.11 16.92 -9.01
C ALA A 59 -3.54 15.50 -9.26
N VAL A 60 -4.45 14.52 -9.28
CA VAL A 60 -4.22 13.18 -9.82
C VAL A 60 -3.84 13.27 -11.29
N ASN A 61 -2.55 13.18 -11.61
CA ASN A 61 -2.10 12.88 -12.97
C ASN A 61 -1.89 11.36 -13.09
N ASP A 62 -2.68 10.76 -13.98
CA ASP A 62 -2.86 9.32 -14.10
C ASP A 62 -1.74 8.67 -14.92
N GLY A 63 -0.54 8.58 -14.35
CA GLY A 63 0.64 7.95 -14.98
C GLY A 63 1.00 6.56 -14.46
N GLY A 64 0.17 5.98 -13.58
CA GLY A 64 0.55 4.82 -12.75
C GLY A 64 0.69 3.50 -13.52
N PHE A 65 -0.13 3.29 -14.54
CA PHE A 65 -0.05 2.09 -15.39
C PHE A 65 0.95 2.25 -16.54
N MET A 66 1.22 3.48 -17.00
CA MET A 66 2.10 3.76 -18.14
C MET A 66 3.60 3.68 -17.77
N ASN A 67 3.96 3.95 -16.52
CA ASN A 67 5.34 3.85 -16.03
C ASN A 67 5.85 2.41 -15.83
N LEU A 68 4.97 1.40 -15.72
CA LEU A 68 5.38 0.00 -15.59
C LEU A 68 5.94 -0.54 -16.91
N TRP A 69 5.27 -0.20 -18.02
CA TRP A 69 5.72 -0.57 -19.36
C TRP A 69 6.96 0.23 -19.80
N ALA A 70 7.13 1.46 -19.29
CA ALA A 70 8.30 2.28 -19.54
C ALA A 70 9.58 1.74 -18.88
N LYS A 71 9.51 1.04 -17.73
CA LYS A 71 10.69 0.43 -17.10
C LYS A 71 11.34 -0.70 -17.93
N LEU A 72 10.63 -1.26 -18.91
CA LEU A 72 11.14 -2.24 -19.87
C LEU A 72 11.72 -1.61 -21.15
N SER A 73 11.54 -0.30 -21.35
CA SER A 73 12.04 0.44 -22.50
C SER A 73 12.90 1.59 -22.01
N GLY A 74 14.23 1.40 -22.04
CA GLY A 74 15.26 2.25 -21.44
C GLY A 74 15.20 3.73 -21.81
N SER A 75 14.28 4.47 -21.17
CA SER A 75 14.14 5.92 -21.32
C SER A 75 13.84 6.53 -19.95
N LYS A 76 14.68 7.47 -19.55
CA LYS A 76 14.69 8.14 -18.24
C LYS A 76 13.96 9.49 -18.38
N PRO A 77 12.81 9.72 -17.71
CA PRO A 77 12.21 11.05 -17.67
C PRO A 77 12.83 11.94 -16.58
N PRO A 78 12.66 13.28 -16.71
CA PRO A 78 13.39 14.29 -15.93
C PRO A 78 12.84 14.48 -14.51
N SER A 79 13.68 15.05 -13.66
CA SER A 79 13.42 15.37 -12.26
C SER A 79 12.55 16.61 -12.09
N GLU A 80 11.37 16.43 -11.49
CA GLU A 80 10.62 17.48 -10.79
C GLU A 80 10.14 16.90 -9.46
N SER A 81 10.53 17.55 -8.36
CA SER A 81 10.13 17.17 -6.99
C SER A 81 8.67 17.56 -6.74
N THR A 82 7.76 16.81 -7.34
CA THR A 82 6.38 16.71 -6.88
C THR A 82 6.39 15.73 -5.71
N HIS A 83 6.09 16.20 -4.50
CA HIS A 83 5.78 15.30 -3.39
C HIS A 83 4.47 14.58 -3.73
N THR A 84 4.58 13.54 -4.56
CA THR A 84 3.47 12.70 -4.97
C THR A 84 3.19 11.74 -3.82
N CYS A 85 2.08 11.96 -3.11
CA CYS A 85 1.61 11.04 -2.09
C CYS A 85 1.64 9.59 -2.62
N LEU A 86 2.18 8.67 -1.82
CA LEU A 86 2.29 7.27 -2.22
C LEU A 86 0.91 6.69 -2.52
N ARG A 87 0.69 6.26 -3.77
CA ARG A 87 -0.55 5.57 -4.16
C ARG A 87 -0.53 4.13 -3.63
N GLY A 88 -1.61 3.74 -2.95
CA GLY A 88 -1.83 2.37 -2.48
C GLY A 88 -2.27 1.40 -3.60
N LEU A 89 -2.59 0.16 -3.20
CA LEU A 89 -3.08 -0.90 -4.10
C LEU A 89 -4.49 -1.33 -3.69
N TYR A 90 -5.35 -1.55 -4.70
CA TYR A 90 -6.68 -2.13 -4.51
C TYR A 90 -6.73 -3.53 -5.15
N MET A 91 -6.89 -4.56 -4.31
CA MET A 91 -6.92 -5.95 -4.76
C MET A 91 -8.35 -6.47 -4.83
N TYR A 92 -8.75 -7.00 -5.98
CA TYR A 92 -10.09 -7.57 -6.20
C TYR A 92 -10.00 -8.90 -6.95
N GLY A 93 -11.05 -9.72 -6.87
CA GLY A 93 -11.10 -11.05 -7.48
C GLY A 93 -12.11 -11.97 -6.79
N GLY A 94 -12.29 -13.18 -7.32
CA GLY A 94 -13.24 -14.17 -6.81
C GLY A 94 -13.00 -14.63 -5.37
N VAL A 95 -14.01 -15.28 -4.77
CA VAL A 95 -13.90 -15.94 -3.46
C VAL A 95 -12.85 -17.07 -3.55
N GLY A 96 -12.01 -17.21 -2.51
CA GLY A 96 -10.95 -18.22 -2.51
C GLY A 96 -9.70 -17.90 -3.33
N ALA A 97 -9.64 -16.75 -4.02
CA ALA A 97 -8.48 -16.33 -4.82
C ALA A 97 -7.24 -15.88 -4.00
N GLY A 98 -7.18 -16.20 -2.71
CA GLY A 98 -6.00 -15.90 -1.86
C GLY A 98 -5.80 -14.44 -1.43
N LYS A 99 -6.69 -13.50 -1.78
CA LYS A 99 -6.53 -12.06 -1.47
C LYS A 99 -6.19 -11.75 0.00
N THR A 100 -6.93 -12.35 0.93
CA THR A 100 -6.69 -12.17 2.37
C THR A 100 -5.32 -12.70 2.77
N MET A 101 -4.96 -13.89 2.27
CA MET A 101 -3.66 -14.50 2.52
C MET A 101 -2.50 -13.62 2.01
N LEU A 102 -2.63 -13.04 0.81
CA LEU A 102 -1.62 -12.13 0.26
C LEU A 102 -1.49 -10.85 1.10
N MET A 103 -2.60 -10.33 1.61
CA MET A 103 -2.60 -9.16 2.50
C MET A 103 -2.02 -9.49 3.87
N ASP A 104 -2.30 -10.66 4.44
CA ASP A 104 -1.68 -11.13 5.69
C ASP A 104 -0.17 -11.23 5.54
N LEU A 105 0.30 -11.82 4.43
CA LEU A 105 1.71 -11.91 4.10
C LEU A 105 2.36 -10.54 3.93
N PHE A 106 1.70 -9.59 3.26
CA PHE A 106 2.23 -8.24 3.10
C PHE A 106 2.37 -7.50 4.44
N VAL A 107 1.40 -7.66 5.33
CA VAL A 107 1.45 -7.08 6.68
C VAL A 107 2.58 -7.69 7.50
N GLU A 108 2.79 -9.00 7.39
CA GLU A 108 3.91 -9.68 8.05
C GLU A 108 5.27 -9.19 7.52
N ALA A 109 5.34 -8.93 6.22
CA ALA A 109 6.52 -8.39 5.57
C ALA A 109 6.77 -6.91 5.91
N ALA A 110 5.77 -6.18 6.41
CA ALA A 110 5.81 -4.73 6.48
C ALA A 110 6.98 -4.22 7.34
N PRO A 111 7.62 -3.09 6.96
CA PRO A 111 8.74 -2.55 7.73
C PRO A 111 8.30 -2.24 9.16
N LYS A 112 9.13 -2.57 10.16
CA LYS A 112 8.81 -2.29 11.58
C LYS A 112 8.58 -0.81 11.89
N SER A 113 9.09 0.08 11.04
CA SER A 113 8.86 1.53 11.12
C SER A 113 7.48 1.97 10.61
N ALA A 114 6.76 1.13 9.87
CA ALA A 114 5.46 1.45 9.34
C ALA A 114 4.35 1.13 10.35
N ARG A 115 3.39 2.05 10.50
CA ARG A 115 2.17 1.80 11.27
C ARG A 115 1.18 1.04 10.38
N VAL A 116 0.83 -0.19 10.76
CA VAL A 116 -0.18 -0.99 10.06
C VAL A 116 -1.51 -0.93 10.80
N VAL A 117 -2.58 -0.59 10.10
CA VAL A 117 -3.96 -0.65 10.60
C VAL A 117 -4.79 -1.54 9.70
N ARG A 118 -5.50 -2.49 10.31
CA ARG A 118 -6.48 -3.33 9.62
C ARG A 118 -7.87 -2.94 10.08
N THR A 119 -8.73 -2.57 9.14
CA THR A 119 -10.12 -2.22 9.42
C THR A 119 -11.05 -2.92 8.44
N HIS A 120 -12.19 -3.41 8.93
CA HIS A 120 -13.25 -3.88 8.06
C HIS A 120 -14.02 -2.68 7.51
N PHE A 121 -14.31 -2.71 6.20
CA PHE A 121 -14.94 -1.57 5.53
C PHE A 121 -16.25 -1.10 6.21
N HIS A 122 -17.06 -2.04 6.73
CA HIS A 122 -18.29 -1.67 7.42
C HIS A 122 -18.02 -0.87 8.69
N ASP A 123 -17.11 -1.34 9.54
CA ASP A 123 -16.74 -0.65 10.79
C ASP A 123 -16.08 0.70 10.50
N PHE A 124 -15.24 0.75 9.46
CA PHE A 124 -14.65 1.98 8.96
C PHE A 124 -15.72 3.00 8.58
N MET A 125 -16.69 2.60 7.76
CA MET A 125 -17.76 3.49 7.33
C MET A 125 -18.63 3.93 8.50
N LEU A 126 -18.92 3.07 9.48
CA LEU A 126 -19.66 3.46 10.68
C LEU A 126 -18.91 4.55 11.47
N ASP A 127 -17.59 4.43 11.62
CA ASP A 127 -16.77 5.45 12.27
C ASP A 127 -16.79 6.77 11.49
N VAL A 128 -16.58 6.72 10.17
CA VAL A 128 -16.68 7.89 9.28
C VAL A 128 -18.03 8.60 9.45
N HIS A 129 -19.15 7.88 9.41
CA HIS A 129 -20.49 8.48 9.56
C HIS A 129 -20.71 9.09 10.94
N LYS A 130 -20.18 8.48 12.01
CA LYS A 130 -20.25 9.05 13.37
C LYS A 130 -19.52 10.38 13.45
N ARG A 131 -18.30 10.45 12.90
CA ARG A 131 -17.48 11.68 12.89
C ARG A 131 -18.10 12.77 12.01
N LEU A 132 -18.66 12.40 10.86
CA LEU A 132 -19.38 13.35 10.00
C LEU A 132 -20.54 14.03 10.73
N LYS A 133 -21.34 13.28 11.50
CA LYS A 133 -22.40 13.85 12.33
C LYS A 133 -21.88 14.82 13.40
N ALA A 134 -20.71 14.53 13.99
CA ALA A 134 -20.10 15.44 14.96
C ALA A 134 -19.67 16.79 14.36
N TYR A 135 -19.45 16.84 13.04
CA TYR A 135 -19.01 18.04 12.31
C TYR A 135 -20.11 18.65 11.41
N GLU A 136 -21.37 18.23 11.54
CA GLU A 136 -22.49 18.55 10.64
C GLU A 136 -22.75 20.06 10.46
N THR A 137 -22.39 20.89 11.44
CA THR A 137 -22.62 22.35 11.39
C THR A 137 -21.50 23.12 10.68
N ARG A 138 -20.49 22.45 10.10
CA ARG A 138 -19.31 23.11 9.50
C ARG A 138 -19.26 23.00 7.99
N THR A 139 -18.61 23.98 7.37
CA THR A 139 -18.24 23.94 5.95
C THR A 139 -17.14 22.89 5.76
N ASN A 140 -17.41 21.91 4.89
CA ASN A 140 -16.53 20.81 4.50
C ASN A 140 -16.09 19.86 5.65
N PRO A 141 -17.02 19.11 6.26
CA PRO A 141 -16.72 18.21 7.38
C PRO A 141 -15.80 17.03 7.01
N LEU A 142 -15.73 16.67 5.72
CA LEU A 142 -14.93 15.52 5.25
C LEU A 142 -13.43 15.71 5.44
N ASP A 143 -12.91 16.93 5.23
CA ASP A 143 -11.48 17.22 5.38
C ASP A 143 -11.01 16.96 6.82
N ARG A 144 -11.85 17.33 7.81
CA ARG A 144 -11.56 17.07 9.23
C ARG A 144 -11.69 15.61 9.61
N VAL A 145 -12.69 14.93 9.06
CA VAL A 145 -12.81 13.48 9.27
C VAL A 145 -11.59 12.75 8.70
N ALA A 146 -11.05 13.20 7.57
CA ALA A 146 -9.82 12.67 7.00
C ALA A 146 -8.60 12.92 7.90
N GLU A 147 -8.44 14.14 8.42
CA GLU A 147 -7.39 14.47 9.42
C GLU A 147 -7.48 13.60 10.67
N ASP A 148 -8.68 13.35 11.20
CA ASP A 148 -8.85 12.59 12.44
C ASP A 148 -8.61 11.07 12.28
N ILE A 149 -8.71 10.55 11.06
CA ILE A 149 -8.59 9.11 10.75
C ILE A 149 -7.12 8.72 10.45
N MET A 150 -6.30 9.66 10.00
CA MET A 150 -4.92 9.44 9.55
C MET A 150 -3.88 9.73 10.63
#